data_AF-A0A3P6R406-F1
#
_entry.id   AF-A0A3P6R406-F1
#
_cell.length_a   1.000
_cell.length_b   1.000
_cell.length_c   1.000
_cell.angle_alpha   90.00
_cell.angle_beta   90.00
_cell.angle_gamma   90.00
#
_symmetry.space_group_name_H-M   'P 1'
#
loop_
_entity.id
_entity.type
_entity.pdbx_description
1 polymer ?
#
loop_
_entity_poly.entity_id
_entity_poly.type
_entity_poly.pdbx_seq_one_letter_code
_entity_poly.pdbx_strand_id
1 'polypeptide(L)'
;MSGHGGWPMTVFLTPDLDPITGGTYFPPKDSMGGMGLPSVLKLVTKNWSDARVRESMGGQGKMITEALSKGSFYSHGDAPPIEPVIHGAFKYKVSNFDEKYGGFGSAPKFPKACDLEFLVNHCSWTKEDSERELCRHMLDVTFDAMIRGGIHDHIGKGFHRYSVDKEWHVPHFEKMLYDQTQLLAVFADACFVCGDKYKSVVEDIAQYMEECLSHQEGGFYAAEDADSLPTAESPKKKEGAFCVWAYDQVKELLKDQKIGDHDAAEVFCDYYDVEKNGNDPHHELTDQNVLRIRKPYDHYEKKYGVTPEVLNEGLNKAKVIASLHFLPLVCAL
;
A
#
# COMPACT_ATOMS: atom_id res chain seq x y z
N MET A 1 -18.58 9.22 18.11
CA MET A 1 -17.84 9.49 16.84
C MET A 1 -17.96 8.28 15.94
N SER A 2 -17.88 8.46 14.63
CA SER A 2 -18.22 7.46 13.60
C SER A 2 -17.34 6.19 13.62
N GLY A 3 -16.27 6.13 14.43
CA GLY A 3 -15.35 4.99 14.48
C GLY A 3 -14.42 4.87 13.28
N HIS A 4 -14.48 5.84 12.35
CA HIS A 4 -13.67 5.89 11.14
C HIS A 4 -12.77 7.14 11.19
N GLY A 5 -11.50 6.97 10.85
CA GLY A 5 -10.50 8.04 10.77
C GLY A 5 -9.65 7.88 9.51
N GLY A 6 -8.89 8.90 9.15
CA GLY A 6 -8.10 8.93 7.91
C GLY A 6 -7.49 10.31 7.70
N TRP A 7 -6.48 10.40 6.83
CA TRP A 7 -5.80 11.64 6.48
C TRP A 7 -6.20 12.07 5.05
N PRO A 8 -6.40 13.38 4.77
CA PRO A 8 -6.44 14.47 5.75
C PRO A 8 -7.64 14.32 6.69
N MET A 9 -7.48 14.82 7.93
CA MET A 9 -8.57 14.90 8.90
C MET A 9 -8.92 16.37 9.13
N THR A 10 -10.19 16.70 9.02
CA THR A 10 -10.73 18.01 9.39
C THR A 10 -11.48 17.88 10.71
N VAL A 11 -11.05 18.63 11.72
CA VAL A 11 -11.70 18.67 13.03
C VAL A 11 -12.15 20.09 13.34
N PHE A 12 -13.40 20.25 13.75
CA PHE A 12 -13.95 21.52 14.22
C PHE A 12 -13.89 21.55 15.74
N LEU A 13 -13.28 22.59 16.30
CA LEU A 13 -13.06 22.74 17.73
C LEU A 13 -13.78 23.97 18.28
N THR A 14 -14.11 23.94 19.57
CA THR A 14 -14.47 25.13 20.34
C THR A 14 -13.23 26.01 20.58
N PRO A 15 -13.38 27.27 21.03
CA PRO A 15 -12.25 28.10 21.47
C PRO A 15 -11.41 27.46 22.60
N ASP A 16 -12.03 26.56 23.38
CA ASP A 16 -11.38 25.82 24.47
C ASP A 16 -10.75 24.50 23.99
N LEU A 17 -10.66 24.29 22.67
CA LEU A 17 -10.10 23.10 22.00
C LEU A 17 -10.90 21.80 22.16
N ASP A 18 -12.16 21.89 22.60
CA ASP A 18 -13.04 20.73 22.68
C ASP A 18 -13.58 20.34 21.29
N PRO A 19 -13.56 19.05 20.91
CA PRO A 19 -14.02 18.62 19.59
C PRO A 19 -15.53 18.71 19.45
N ILE A 20 -15.98 19.36 18.38
CA ILE A 20 -17.39 19.48 18.01
C ILE A 20 -17.77 18.34 17.07
N THR A 21 -17.04 18.23 15.97
CA THR A 21 -17.26 17.24 14.92
C THR A 21 -16.00 17.14 14.07
N GLY A 22 -15.89 16.09 13.27
CA GLY A 22 -14.78 15.90 12.37
C GLY A 22 -15.08 14.86 11.31
N GLY A 23 -14.25 14.85 10.28
CA GLY A 23 -14.33 13.90 9.18
C GLY A 23 -12.99 13.85 8.46
N THR A 24 -12.84 12.88 7.57
CA THR A 24 -11.64 12.74 6.75
C THR A 24 -11.71 13.70 5.56
N TYR A 25 -12.42 13.31 4.51
CA TYR A 25 -12.63 14.10 3.31
C TYR A 25 -14.04 14.67 3.24
N PHE A 26 -14.13 15.97 2.96
CA PHE A 26 -15.38 16.65 2.64
C PHE A 26 -15.31 17.16 1.19
N PRO A 27 -16.20 16.70 0.30
CA PRO A 27 -16.16 17.12 -1.10
C PRO A 27 -16.45 18.62 -1.27
N PRO A 28 -16.06 19.24 -2.40
CA PRO A 28 -16.33 20.66 -2.64
C PRO A 28 -17.84 20.98 -2.80
N LYS A 29 -18.67 19.95 -3.06
CA LYS A 29 -20.12 20.05 -3.22
C LYS A 29 -20.80 18.87 -2.53
N ASP A 30 -22.06 19.05 -2.14
CA ASP A 30 -22.90 17.96 -1.63
C ASP A 30 -23.08 16.89 -2.71
N SER A 31 -23.04 15.62 -2.28
CA SER A 31 -23.22 14.46 -3.16
C SER A 31 -24.07 13.39 -2.47
N MET A 32 -24.39 12.30 -3.16
CA MET A 32 -25.08 11.16 -2.55
C MET A 32 -24.28 10.54 -1.39
N GLY A 33 -22.96 10.71 -1.36
CA GLY A 33 -22.08 10.19 -0.32
C GLY A 33 -21.97 11.08 0.93
N GLY A 34 -22.50 12.31 0.91
CA GLY A 34 -22.50 13.18 2.07
C GLY A 34 -22.48 14.67 1.75
N MET A 35 -22.40 15.48 2.81
CA MET A 35 -22.28 16.93 2.71
C MET A 35 -20.88 17.33 2.27
N GLY A 36 -20.81 18.30 1.36
CA GLY A 36 -19.58 18.99 1.03
C GLY A 36 -19.17 19.97 2.13
N LEU A 37 -17.91 20.37 2.12
CA LEU A 37 -17.33 21.25 3.13
C LEU A 37 -18.14 22.55 3.33
N PRO A 38 -18.66 23.24 2.28
CA PRO A 38 -19.47 24.43 2.48
C PRO A 38 -20.77 24.19 3.28
N SER A 39 -21.44 23.06 3.10
CA SER A 39 -22.66 22.71 3.82
C SER A 39 -22.35 22.32 5.27
N VAL A 40 -21.25 21.60 5.50
CA VAL A 40 -20.73 21.31 6.85
C VAL A 40 -20.42 22.62 7.59
N LEU A 41 -19.71 23.56 6.96
CA LEU A 41 -19.39 24.86 7.55
C LEU A 41 -20.65 25.65 7.93
N LYS A 42 -21.65 25.72 7.04
CA LYS A 42 -22.93 26.37 7.35
C LYS A 42 -23.64 25.72 8.54
N LEU A 43 -23.61 24.40 8.64
CA LEU A 43 -24.21 23.67 9.75
C LEU A 43 -23.48 23.98 11.07
N VAL A 44 -22.15 23.95 11.06
CA VAL A 44 -21.32 24.31 12.22
C VAL A 44 -21.59 25.75 12.65
N THR A 45 -21.59 26.71 11.73
CA THR A 45 -21.88 28.13 12.03
C THR A 45 -23.29 28.32 12.58
N LYS A 46 -24.30 27.68 11.99
CA LYS A 46 -25.69 27.76 12.44
C LYS A 46 -25.82 27.23 13.87
N ASN A 47 -25.27 26.05 14.14
CA ASN A 47 -25.34 25.42 15.46
C ASN A 47 -24.56 26.22 16.51
N TRP A 48 -23.42 26.80 16.13
CA TRP A 48 -22.61 27.64 17.02
C TRP A 48 -23.30 28.97 17.39
N SER A 49 -24.17 29.48 16.51
CA SER A 49 -24.87 30.74 16.73
C SER A 49 -26.05 30.61 17.71
N ASP A 50 -26.56 29.40 17.94
CA ASP A 50 -27.55 29.13 18.98
C ASP A 50 -26.84 28.83 20.30
N ALA A 51 -27.08 29.67 21.32
CA ALA A 51 -26.40 29.57 22.61
C ALA A 51 -26.61 28.22 23.31
N ARG A 52 -27.80 27.62 23.21
CA ARG A 52 -28.13 26.34 23.86
C ARG A 52 -27.44 25.18 23.14
N VAL A 53 -27.45 25.23 21.81
CA VAL A 53 -26.80 24.21 20.98
C VAL A 53 -25.27 24.27 21.18
N ARG A 54 -24.70 25.48 21.22
CA ARG A 54 -23.28 25.69 21.51
C ARG A 54 -22.85 25.12 22.86
N GLU A 55 -23.60 25.37 23.92
CA GLU A 55 -23.32 24.83 25.26
C GLU A 55 -23.34 23.30 25.26
N SER A 56 -24.38 22.70 24.65
CA SER A 56 -24.47 21.24 24.50
C SER A 56 -23.29 20.65 23.70
N MET A 57 -22.83 21.32 22.65
CA MET A 57 -21.69 20.86 21.83
C MET A 57 -20.39 20.90 22.63
N GLY A 58 -20.14 21.97 23.40
CA GLY A 58 -19.00 22.07 24.30
C GLY A 58 -19.00 20.98 25.36
N GLY A 59 -20.16 20.70 25.98
CA GLY A 59 -20.30 19.61 26.94
C GLY A 59 -19.98 18.23 26.36
N GLN A 60 -20.43 17.95 25.12
CA GLN A 60 -20.10 16.70 24.42
C GLN A 60 -18.61 16.60 24.07
N GLY A 61 -18.02 17.70 23.60
CA GLY A 61 -16.59 17.76 23.31
C GLY A 61 -15.74 17.49 24.55
N LYS A 62 -16.09 18.10 25.70
CA LYS A 62 -15.42 17.83 26.98
C LYS A 62 -15.50 16.37 27.40
N MET A 63 -16.66 15.73 27.25
CA MET A 63 -16.78 14.30 27.54
C MET A 63 -15.84 13.45 26.68
N ILE A 64 -15.63 13.82 25.41
CA ILE A 64 -14.67 13.14 24.53
C ILE A 64 -13.24 13.40 25.03
N THR A 65 -12.87 14.65 25.30
CA THR A 65 -11.53 15.02 25.79
C THR A 65 -11.20 14.34 27.12
N GLU A 66 -12.17 14.28 28.04
CA GLU A 66 -12.04 13.58 29.33
C GLU A 66 -11.93 12.06 29.17
N ALA A 67 -12.66 11.46 28.23
CA ALA A 67 -12.54 10.03 27.96
C ALA A 67 -11.16 9.69 27.39
N LEU A 68 -10.62 10.53 26.50
CA LEU A 68 -9.28 10.39 25.93
C LEU A 68 -8.19 10.57 27.00
N SER A 69 -8.33 11.56 27.89
CA SER A 69 -7.36 11.79 28.97
C SER A 69 -7.36 10.65 30.00
N LYS A 70 -8.52 10.09 30.33
CA LYS A 70 -8.65 8.91 31.19
C LYS A 70 -8.09 7.63 30.56
N GLY A 71 -7.99 7.57 29.23
CA GLY A 71 -7.34 6.47 28.51
C GLY A 71 -5.81 6.51 28.56
N SER A 72 -5.21 7.66 28.92
CA SER A 72 -3.77 7.77 29.14
C SER A 72 -3.43 7.37 30.57
N PHE A 73 -3.08 6.10 30.78
CA PHE A 73 -2.63 5.58 32.08
C PHE A 73 -1.30 6.18 32.55
N TYR A 74 -0.57 6.87 31.66
CA TYR A 74 0.74 7.45 31.94
C TYR A 74 0.66 8.97 31.89
N SER A 75 1.32 9.60 32.85
CA SER A 75 1.50 11.06 32.89
C SER A 75 2.47 11.49 31.79
N HIS A 76 2.46 12.77 31.43
CA HIS A 76 3.47 13.31 30.53
C HIS A 76 4.89 13.09 31.11
N GLY A 77 5.72 12.32 30.39
CA GLY A 77 7.08 11.96 30.81
C GLY A 77 7.22 10.56 31.42
N ASP A 78 6.12 9.89 31.76
CA ASP A 78 6.13 8.49 32.18
C ASP A 78 6.07 7.58 30.95
N ALA A 79 6.95 6.58 30.88
CA ALA A 79 6.86 5.51 29.90
C ALA A 79 6.41 4.21 30.59
N PRO A 80 5.51 3.42 29.96
CA PRO A 80 5.23 2.07 30.42
C PRO A 80 6.51 1.24 30.50
N PRO A 81 6.61 0.26 31.42
CA PRO A 81 7.69 -0.72 31.39
C PRO A 81 7.74 -1.42 30.04
N ILE A 82 8.94 -1.53 29.46
CA ILE A 82 9.13 -1.99 28.08
C ILE A 82 8.64 -3.43 27.85
N GLU A 83 8.86 -4.34 28.81
CA GLU A 83 8.52 -5.76 28.66
C GLU A 83 7.01 -6.01 28.48
N PRO A 84 6.12 -5.51 29.36
CA PRO A 84 4.68 -5.56 29.12
C PRO A 84 4.23 -4.95 27.79
N VAL A 85 4.90 -3.90 27.32
CA VAL A 85 4.58 -3.23 26.05
C VAL A 85 4.95 -4.13 24.87
N ILE A 86 6.16 -4.67 24.84
CA ILE A 86 6.62 -5.59 23.79
C ILE A 86 5.70 -6.83 23.75
N HIS A 87 5.44 -7.47 24.89
CA HIS A 87 4.55 -8.62 24.94
C HIS A 87 3.11 -8.30 24.53
N GLY A 88 2.60 -7.14 24.94
CA GLY A 88 1.27 -6.66 24.54
C GLY A 88 1.18 -6.41 23.05
N ALA A 89 2.18 -5.73 22.47
CA ALA A 89 2.29 -5.47 21.05
C ALA A 89 2.38 -6.77 20.24
N PHE A 90 3.23 -7.71 20.65
CA PHE A 90 3.36 -9.02 20.00
C PHE A 90 2.04 -9.80 20.01
N LYS A 91 1.37 -9.93 21.16
CA LYS A 91 0.06 -10.58 21.24
C LYS A 91 -1.00 -9.89 20.38
N TYR A 92 -0.97 -8.56 20.32
CA TYR A 92 -1.86 -7.81 19.45
C TYR A 92 -1.57 -8.12 17.97
N LYS A 93 -0.30 -8.19 17.54
CA LYS A 93 0.06 -8.56 16.16
C LYS A 93 -0.40 -9.97 15.82
N VAL A 94 -0.13 -10.95 16.68
CA VAL A 94 -0.59 -12.33 16.50
C VAL A 94 -2.12 -12.40 16.36
N SER A 95 -2.87 -11.71 17.22
CA SER A 95 -4.34 -11.74 17.16
C SER A 95 -4.96 -11.03 15.95
N ASN A 96 -4.23 -10.10 15.31
CA ASN A 96 -4.70 -9.37 14.13
C ASN A 96 -4.03 -9.81 12.83
N PHE A 97 -3.20 -10.85 12.87
CA PHE A 97 -2.49 -11.36 11.71
C PHE A 97 -3.47 -12.05 10.75
N ASP A 98 -3.42 -11.67 9.48
CA ASP A 98 -4.18 -12.33 8.41
C ASP A 98 -3.37 -13.50 7.86
N GLU A 99 -3.60 -14.68 8.42
CA GLU A 99 -2.94 -15.93 8.00
C GLU A 99 -3.13 -16.24 6.50
N LYS A 100 -4.24 -15.80 5.90
CA LYS A 100 -4.59 -16.18 4.52
C LYS A 100 -3.90 -15.27 3.50
N TYR A 101 -3.85 -13.97 3.77
CA TYR A 101 -3.37 -12.97 2.82
C TYR A 101 -2.17 -12.16 3.33
N GLY A 102 -1.65 -12.47 4.52
CA GLY A 102 -0.54 -11.73 5.14
C GLY A 102 -0.92 -10.32 5.60
N GLY A 103 -0.06 -9.72 6.42
CA GLY A 103 -0.31 -8.41 7.04
C GLY A 103 -1.28 -8.44 8.21
N PHE A 104 -1.78 -7.27 8.59
CA PHE A 104 -2.54 -7.10 9.84
C PHE A 104 -3.83 -6.30 9.63
N GLY A 105 -4.93 -6.85 10.11
CA GLY A 105 -6.26 -6.24 10.03
C GLY A 105 -6.99 -6.50 8.70
N SER A 106 -8.04 -5.71 8.44
CA SER A 106 -8.87 -5.81 7.24
C SER A 106 -8.42 -4.86 6.12
N ALA A 107 -9.11 -4.90 4.98
CA ALA A 107 -8.98 -3.90 3.93
C ALA A 107 -9.41 -2.49 4.41
N PRO A 108 -8.81 -1.40 3.89
CA PRO A 108 -7.62 -1.39 3.02
C PRO A 108 -6.35 -1.85 3.75
N LYS A 109 -5.44 -2.51 3.03
CA LYS A 109 -4.18 -3.03 3.59
C LYS A 109 -2.99 -2.12 3.31
N PHE A 110 -2.31 -1.73 4.38
CA PHE A 110 -1.10 -0.91 4.34
C PHE A 110 0.14 -1.77 4.61
N PRO A 111 1.26 -1.53 3.91
CA PRO A 111 2.53 -2.18 4.16
C PRO A 111 3.21 -1.53 5.38
N LYS A 112 2.60 -1.69 6.57
CA LYS A 112 2.95 -1.02 7.83
C LYS A 112 4.38 -1.37 8.26
N ALA A 113 5.37 -0.66 7.73
CA ALA A 113 6.78 -0.98 7.92
C ALA A 113 7.20 -1.02 9.40
N CYS A 114 6.68 -0.14 10.25
CA CYS A 114 6.93 -0.16 11.69
C CYS A 114 6.44 -1.44 12.39
N ASP A 115 5.34 -2.03 11.92
CA ASP A 115 4.83 -3.29 12.46
C ASP A 115 5.73 -4.47 12.05
N LEU A 116 6.25 -4.41 10.82
CA LEU A 116 7.14 -5.42 10.26
C LEU A 116 8.54 -5.33 10.91
N GLU A 117 9.08 -4.12 11.05
CA GLU A 117 10.31 -3.83 11.79
C GLU A 117 10.22 -4.33 13.23
N PHE A 118 9.10 -4.09 13.92
CA PHE A 118 8.86 -4.63 15.25
C PHE A 118 8.97 -6.17 15.27
N LEU A 119 8.39 -6.86 14.29
CA LEU A 119 8.45 -8.32 14.22
C LEU A 119 9.86 -8.83 13.91
N VAL A 120 10.61 -8.17 13.03
CA VAL A 120 12.01 -8.51 12.74
C VAL A 120 12.86 -8.37 14.00
N ASN A 121 12.70 -7.27 14.74
CA ASN A 121 13.41 -7.04 16.00
C ASN A 121 12.99 -8.03 17.09
N HIS A 122 11.68 -8.26 17.28
CA HIS A 122 11.16 -9.22 18.26
C HIS A 122 11.67 -10.63 17.97
N CYS A 123 11.66 -11.05 16.69
CA CYS A 123 12.23 -12.31 16.24
C CYS A 123 13.71 -12.46 16.60
N SER A 124 14.46 -11.36 16.56
CA SER A 124 15.91 -11.38 16.79
C SER A 124 16.27 -11.40 18.28
N TRP A 125 15.40 -10.88 19.15
CA TRP A 125 15.70 -10.72 20.58
C TRP A 125 14.95 -11.72 21.48
N THR A 126 13.82 -12.25 21.02
CA THR A 126 13.07 -13.23 21.80
C THR A 126 13.88 -14.51 22.00
N LYS A 127 13.84 -15.04 23.23
CA LYS A 127 14.50 -16.29 23.60
C LYS A 127 13.60 -17.51 23.43
N GLU A 128 12.31 -17.28 23.22
CA GLU A 128 11.31 -18.33 23.05
C GLU A 128 11.27 -18.76 21.58
N ASP A 129 11.68 -20.01 21.32
CA ASP A 129 11.73 -20.55 19.96
C ASP A 129 10.37 -20.50 19.26
N SER A 130 9.28 -20.77 19.99
CA SER A 130 7.92 -20.73 19.45
C SER A 130 7.48 -19.32 19.01
N GLU A 131 7.83 -18.28 19.78
CA GLU A 131 7.55 -16.90 19.38
C GLU A 131 8.39 -16.48 18.18
N ARG A 132 9.67 -16.90 18.16
CA ARG A 132 10.56 -16.62 17.05
C ARG A 132 10.06 -17.22 15.74
N GLU A 133 9.68 -18.49 15.74
CA GLU A 133 9.11 -19.15 14.55
C GLU A 133 7.80 -18.50 14.13
N LEU A 134 6.95 -18.08 15.07
CA LEU A 134 5.72 -17.36 14.75
C LEU A 134 5.99 -15.98 14.12
N CYS A 135 7.01 -15.24 14.59
CA CYS A 135 7.45 -14.01 13.93
C CYS A 135 7.90 -14.26 12.50
N ARG A 136 8.77 -15.26 12.27
CA ARG A 136 9.25 -15.63 10.93
C ARG A 136 8.09 -15.97 10.01
N HIS A 137 7.14 -16.76 10.48
CA HIS A 137 5.94 -17.13 9.74
C HIS A 137 5.11 -15.91 9.36
N MET A 138 4.81 -15.01 10.31
CA MET A 138 4.06 -13.79 10.02
C MET A 138 4.77 -12.89 9.00
N LEU A 139 6.10 -12.75 9.12
CA LEU A 139 6.93 -12.01 8.18
C LEU A 139 6.89 -12.63 6.78
N ASP A 140 7.14 -13.94 6.68
CA ASP A 140 7.22 -14.64 5.40
C ASP A 140 5.90 -14.61 4.63
N VAL A 141 4.79 -14.88 5.30
CA VAL A 141 3.46 -14.83 4.68
C VAL A 141 3.11 -13.39 4.27
N THR A 142 3.47 -12.38 5.07
CA THR A 142 3.21 -10.97 4.73
C THR A 142 4.05 -10.51 3.55
N PHE A 143 5.35 -10.77 3.58
CA PHE A 143 6.28 -10.39 2.52
C PHE A 143 5.94 -11.10 1.21
N ASP A 144 5.69 -12.41 1.23
CA ASP A 144 5.31 -13.13 0.01
C ASP A 144 4.00 -12.62 -0.58
N ALA A 145 3.02 -12.27 0.25
CA ALA A 145 1.77 -11.70 -0.22
C ALA A 145 1.95 -10.31 -0.85
N MET A 146 2.75 -9.44 -0.21
CA MET A 146 3.06 -8.11 -0.75
C MET A 146 3.87 -8.19 -2.05
N ILE A 147 4.93 -9.01 -2.10
CA ILE A 147 5.82 -9.15 -3.25
C ILE A 147 5.07 -9.68 -4.48
N ARG A 148 4.07 -10.54 -4.29
CA ARG A 148 3.27 -11.15 -5.36
C ARG A 148 2.01 -10.37 -5.68
N GLY A 149 1.59 -9.46 -4.81
CA GLY A 149 0.40 -8.65 -4.99
C GLY A 149 0.65 -7.48 -5.93
N GLY A 150 -0.44 -6.88 -6.43
CA GLY A 150 -0.37 -5.67 -7.24
C GLY A 150 0.01 -4.42 -6.45
N ILE A 151 0.16 -4.51 -5.12
CA ILE A 151 0.84 -3.46 -4.33
C ILE A 151 2.31 -3.31 -4.72
N HIS A 152 2.95 -4.36 -5.24
CA HIS A 152 4.30 -4.30 -5.79
C HIS A 152 4.20 -4.02 -7.29
N ASP A 153 4.79 -2.91 -7.75
CA ASP A 153 4.78 -2.60 -9.17
C ASP A 153 5.78 -3.50 -9.90
N HIS A 154 5.27 -4.55 -10.52
CA HIS A 154 6.10 -5.54 -11.19
C HIS A 154 6.89 -5.05 -12.41
N ILE A 155 6.56 -3.87 -12.95
CA ILE A 155 7.25 -3.24 -14.10
C ILE A 155 8.03 -2.01 -13.65
N GLY A 156 7.35 -1.07 -12.98
CA GLY A 156 7.91 0.20 -12.52
C GLY A 156 8.68 0.12 -11.21
N LYS A 157 8.74 -1.07 -10.57
CA LYS A 157 9.45 -1.35 -9.30
C LYS A 157 8.87 -0.58 -8.11
N GLY A 158 9.28 -0.98 -6.91
CA GLY A 158 8.84 -0.39 -5.65
C GLY A 158 7.37 -0.71 -5.30
N PHE A 159 6.92 -0.20 -4.16
CA PHE A 159 5.60 -0.49 -3.61
C PHE A 159 4.65 0.70 -3.68
N HIS A 160 3.41 0.47 -4.08
CA HIS A 160 2.33 1.44 -3.92
C HIS A 160 1.96 1.60 -2.45
N ARG A 161 1.35 2.74 -2.12
CA ARG A 161 1.11 3.17 -0.74
C ARG A 161 0.25 2.19 0.08
N TYR A 162 -0.80 1.65 -0.52
CA TYR A 162 -1.66 0.64 0.10
C TYR A 162 -2.51 -0.09 -0.94
N SER A 163 -3.08 -1.23 -0.56
CA SER A 163 -4.09 -1.97 -1.33
C SER A 163 -5.49 -1.65 -0.84
N VAL A 164 -6.43 -1.35 -1.74
CA VAL A 164 -7.83 -1.08 -1.37
C VAL A 164 -8.54 -2.35 -0.88
N ASP A 165 -8.08 -3.52 -1.30
CA ASP A 165 -8.57 -4.82 -0.90
C ASP A 165 -7.61 -5.55 0.07
N LYS A 166 -8.03 -6.74 0.51
CA LYS A 166 -7.31 -7.55 1.51
C LYS A 166 -6.26 -8.49 0.92
N GLU A 167 -6.26 -8.72 -0.40
CA GLU A 167 -5.40 -9.68 -1.10
C GLU A 167 -4.11 -9.02 -1.60
N TRP A 168 -3.89 -7.74 -1.28
CA TRP A 168 -2.80 -6.93 -1.83
C TRP A 168 -2.88 -6.76 -3.36
N HIS A 169 -4.10 -6.81 -3.92
CA HIS A 169 -4.29 -6.86 -5.35
C HIS A 169 -4.37 -5.47 -5.99
N VAL A 170 -5.38 -4.68 -5.65
CA VAL A 170 -5.62 -3.38 -6.28
C VAL A 170 -5.03 -2.28 -5.40
N PRO A 171 -3.96 -1.61 -5.84
CA PRO A 171 -3.35 -0.54 -5.08
C PRO A 171 -4.12 0.78 -5.21
N HIS A 172 -3.92 1.66 -4.25
CA HIS A 172 -3.94 3.09 -4.51
C HIS A 172 -2.54 3.47 -5.03
N PHE A 173 -2.44 3.87 -6.31
CA PHE A 173 -1.21 3.78 -7.09
C PHE A 173 -0.09 4.77 -6.73
N GLU A 174 -0.33 5.68 -5.79
CA GLU A 174 0.67 6.60 -5.24
C GLU A 174 1.88 5.82 -4.69
N LYS A 175 3.10 6.31 -4.94
CA LYS A 175 4.33 5.76 -4.36
C LYS A 175 5.07 6.85 -3.60
N MET A 176 5.20 6.68 -2.29
CA MET A 176 5.81 7.70 -1.42
C MET A 176 7.25 7.31 -1.07
N LEU A 177 8.17 8.28 -1.08
CA LEU A 177 9.56 8.07 -0.68
C LEU A 177 9.67 7.42 0.70
N TYR A 178 8.89 7.91 1.67
CA TYR A 178 8.96 7.39 3.03
C TYR A 178 8.51 5.92 3.12
N ASP A 179 7.55 5.49 2.30
CA ASP A 179 7.10 4.10 2.25
C ASP A 179 8.22 3.22 1.65
N GLN A 180 8.83 3.65 0.54
CA GLN A 180 9.97 2.95 -0.07
C GLN A 180 11.14 2.80 0.91
N THR A 181 11.56 3.90 1.55
CA THR A 181 12.73 3.88 2.46
C THR A 181 12.53 2.97 3.66
N GLN A 182 11.33 2.95 4.24
CA GLN A 182 11.03 2.10 5.39
C GLN A 182 10.93 0.63 4.98
N LEU A 183 10.32 0.34 3.82
CA LEU A 183 10.27 -1.03 3.30
C LEU A 183 11.64 -1.55 2.89
N LEU A 184 12.49 -0.70 2.29
CA LEU A 184 13.88 -1.04 1.98
C LEU A 184 14.63 -1.53 3.22
N ALA A 185 14.55 -0.77 4.32
CA ALA A 185 15.19 -1.11 5.59
C ALA A 185 14.64 -2.42 6.15
N VAL A 186 13.31 -2.57 6.20
CA VAL A 186 12.66 -3.76 6.74
C VAL A 186 12.98 -5.02 5.94
N PHE A 187 12.96 -4.96 4.60
CA PHE A 187 13.33 -6.11 3.76
C PHE A 187 14.81 -6.45 3.88
N ALA A 188 15.69 -5.45 4.01
CA ALA A 188 17.11 -5.67 4.24
C ALA A 188 17.36 -6.36 5.60
N ASP A 189 16.71 -5.88 6.66
CA ASP A 189 16.81 -6.49 7.99
C ASP A 189 16.20 -7.91 8.01
N ALA A 190 15.10 -8.11 7.28
CA ALA A 190 14.48 -9.41 7.12
C ALA A 190 15.41 -10.44 6.44
N CYS A 191 16.35 -10.02 5.59
CA CYS A 191 17.34 -10.95 5.01
C CYS A 191 18.23 -11.62 6.08
N PHE A 192 18.51 -10.93 7.20
CA PHE A 192 19.29 -11.52 8.29
C PHE A 192 18.51 -12.58 9.06
N VAL A 193 17.19 -12.40 9.16
CA VAL A 193 16.33 -13.31 9.92
C VAL A 193 15.84 -14.43 9.01
N CYS A 194 15.29 -14.13 7.84
CA CYS A 194 14.66 -15.06 6.92
C CYS A 194 15.60 -15.59 5.80
N GLY A 195 16.84 -15.11 5.71
CA GLY A 195 17.79 -15.45 4.65
C GLY A 195 17.65 -14.59 3.39
N ASP A 196 18.45 -14.85 2.37
CA ASP A 196 18.61 -14.00 1.17
C ASP A 196 17.37 -13.91 0.24
N LYS A 197 16.23 -14.50 0.64
CA LYS A 197 14.99 -14.57 -0.15
C LYS A 197 14.48 -13.20 -0.61
N TYR A 198 14.70 -12.15 0.17
CA TYR A 198 14.17 -10.81 -0.10
C TYR A 198 15.19 -9.86 -0.72
N LYS A 199 16.40 -10.34 -1.04
CA LYS A 199 17.47 -9.49 -1.57
C LYS A 199 17.08 -8.79 -2.88
N SER A 200 16.41 -9.49 -3.79
CA SER A 200 15.96 -8.90 -5.06
C SER A 200 14.93 -7.78 -4.85
N VAL A 201 14.13 -7.84 -3.79
CA VAL A 201 13.14 -6.81 -3.45
C VAL A 201 13.83 -5.56 -2.89
N VAL A 202 14.91 -5.73 -2.12
CA VAL A 202 15.75 -4.61 -1.67
C VAL A 202 16.37 -3.90 -2.88
N GLU A 203 16.89 -4.66 -3.85
CA GLU A 203 17.43 -4.12 -5.10
C GLU A 203 16.36 -3.42 -5.95
N ASP A 204 15.16 -3.98 -6.01
CA ASP A 204 14.01 -3.43 -6.71
C ASP A 204 13.58 -2.06 -6.16
N ILE A 205 13.40 -1.95 -4.84
CA ILE A 205 13.06 -0.69 -4.17
C ILE A 205 14.16 0.35 -4.36
N ALA A 206 15.44 -0.05 -4.21
CA ALA A 206 16.57 0.87 -4.38
C ALA A 206 16.63 1.42 -5.81
N GLN A 207 16.41 0.58 -6.81
CA GLN A 207 16.36 1.00 -8.21
C GLN A 207 15.19 1.95 -8.49
N TYR A 208 13.99 1.68 -7.95
CA TYR A 208 12.87 2.64 -8.06
C TYR A 208 13.24 4.01 -7.47
N MET A 209 13.83 4.03 -6.27
CA MET A 209 14.23 5.27 -5.63
C MET A 209 15.30 6.03 -6.43
N GLU A 210 16.26 5.32 -7.02
CA GLU A 210 17.31 5.92 -7.85
C GLU A 210 16.77 6.42 -9.19
N GLU A 211 15.97 5.62 -9.89
CA GLU A 211 15.50 5.91 -11.25
C GLU A 211 14.34 6.91 -11.28
N CYS A 212 13.44 6.88 -10.29
CA CYS A 212 12.18 7.63 -10.31
C CYS A 212 12.11 8.74 -9.26
N LEU A 213 12.73 8.57 -8.09
CA LEU A 213 12.63 9.55 -7.00
C LEU A 213 13.87 10.40 -6.80
N SER A 214 15.01 10.09 -7.42
CA SER A 214 16.21 10.91 -7.27
C SER A 214 16.18 12.14 -8.17
N HIS A 215 16.68 13.26 -7.66
CA HIS A 215 16.84 14.48 -8.45
C HIS A 215 18.26 14.59 -9.00
N GLN A 216 18.44 15.04 -10.25
CA GLN A 216 19.75 15.12 -10.91
C GLN A 216 20.75 16.03 -10.18
N GLU A 217 20.26 17.05 -9.48
CA GLU A 217 21.08 17.95 -8.64
C GLU A 217 21.34 17.40 -7.22
N GLY A 218 20.84 16.20 -6.90
CA GLY A 218 20.88 15.58 -5.58
C GLY A 218 19.58 15.73 -4.79
N GLY A 219 19.40 14.87 -3.78
CA GLY A 219 18.15 14.76 -3.02
C GLY A 219 17.12 13.85 -3.70
N PHE A 220 15.95 13.74 -3.06
CA PHE A 220 14.85 12.90 -3.53
C PHE A 220 13.52 13.68 -3.54
N TYR A 221 12.67 13.42 -4.53
CA TYR A 221 11.27 13.80 -4.53
C TYR A 221 10.52 13.06 -3.40
N ALA A 222 9.48 13.68 -2.86
CA ALA A 222 8.73 13.10 -1.74
C ALA A 222 7.81 11.94 -2.17
N ALA A 223 7.32 11.96 -3.41
CA ALA A 223 6.33 11.02 -3.91
C ALA A 223 6.16 11.07 -5.43
N GLU A 224 5.56 10.02 -5.97
CA GLU A 224 4.93 9.93 -7.28
C GLU A 224 3.40 9.87 -7.12
N ASP A 225 2.69 10.74 -7.83
CA ASP A 225 1.23 10.89 -7.77
C ASP A 225 0.52 9.67 -8.40
N ALA A 226 -0.59 9.24 -7.80
CA ALA A 226 -1.40 8.14 -8.33
C ALA A 226 -2.07 8.51 -9.66
N ASP A 227 -2.43 9.79 -9.83
CA ASP A 227 -3.13 10.30 -10.99
C ASP A 227 -2.16 10.69 -12.12
N SER A 228 -2.19 9.93 -13.21
CA SER A 228 -1.29 10.11 -14.36
C SER A 228 -2.06 10.27 -15.66
N LEU A 229 -1.49 10.96 -16.65
CA LEU A 229 -2.08 11.07 -17.98
C LEU A 229 -1.85 9.76 -18.74
N PRO A 230 -2.90 9.05 -19.20
CA PRO A 230 -2.71 7.80 -19.95
C PRO A 230 -1.86 7.96 -21.22
N THR A 231 -1.93 9.13 -21.86
CA THR A 231 -1.07 9.54 -22.97
C THR A 231 -0.74 11.03 -22.84
N ALA A 232 0.30 11.51 -23.52
CA ALA A 232 0.68 12.93 -23.50
C ALA A 232 -0.46 13.87 -23.99
N GLU A 233 -1.34 13.37 -24.84
CA GLU A 233 -2.49 14.11 -25.40
C GLU A 233 -3.76 13.96 -24.56
N SER A 234 -3.75 13.15 -23.50
CA SER A 234 -4.94 12.89 -22.69
C SER A 234 -5.38 14.17 -21.96
N PRO A 235 -6.68 14.52 -21.99
CA PRO A 235 -7.16 15.78 -21.39
C PRO A 235 -7.35 15.69 -19.87
N LYS A 236 -7.29 14.48 -19.30
CA LYS A 236 -7.53 14.21 -17.89
C LYS A 236 -6.61 13.10 -17.40
N LYS A 237 -6.12 13.27 -16.17
CA LYS A 237 -5.43 12.22 -15.44
C LYS A 237 -6.41 11.10 -15.06
N LYS A 238 -5.86 9.90 -14.89
CA LYS A 238 -6.54 8.73 -14.34
C LYS A 238 -5.62 8.09 -13.31
N GLU A 239 -6.22 7.53 -12.27
CA GLU A 239 -5.49 6.78 -11.26
C GLU A 239 -4.81 5.56 -11.88
N GLY A 240 -3.52 5.37 -11.58
CA GLY A 240 -2.74 4.19 -11.98
C GLY A 240 -2.41 4.07 -13.47
N ALA A 241 -2.54 5.14 -14.26
CA ALA A 241 -2.46 5.04 -15.73
C ALA A 241 -1.16 4.43 -16.29
N PHE A 242 -0.03 4.49 -15.57
CA PHE A 242 1.25 3.87 -15.96
C PHE A 242 1.49 2.47 -15.37
N CYS A 243 0.62 2.03 -14.46
CA CYS A 243 0.79 0.82 -13.66
C CYS A 243 -0.25 -0.26 -14.01
N VAL A 244 -1.16 0.03 -14.96
CA VAL A 244 -2.23 -0.87 -15.38
C VAL A 244 -2.12 -1.20 -16.86
N TRP A 245 -2.58 -2.41 -17.23
CA TRP A 245 -2.29 -3.00 -18.54
C TRP A 245 -3.54 -3.54 -19.23
N ALA A 246 -3.78 -3.10 -20.46
CA ALA A 246 -4.78 -3.73 -21.32
C ALA A 246 -4.23 -5.05 -21.89
N TYR A 247 -5.06 -6.08 -21.98
CA TYR A 247 -4.65 -7.39 -22.51
C TYR A 247 -4.08 -7.29 -23.93
N ASP A 248 -4.76 -6.56 -24.83
CA ASP A 248 -4.34 -6.41 -26.22
C ASP A 248 -3.02 -5.62 -26.34
N GLN A 249 -2.77 -4.70 -25.39
CA GLN A 249 -1.50 -3.95 -25.31
C GLN A 249 -0.34 -4.90 -24.98
N VAL A 250 -0.52 -5.80 -23.99
CA VAL A 250 0.49 -6.82 -23.65
C VAL A 250 0.75 -7.75 -24.82
N LYS A 251 -0.31 -8.23 -25.50
CA LYS A 251 -0.20 -9.08 -26.69
C LYS A 251 0.60 -8.40 -27.80
N GLU A 252 0.34 -7.13 -28.08
CA GLU A 252 1.04 -6.38 -29.13
C GLU A 252 2.51 -6.11 -28.77
N LEU A 253 2.80 -5.69 -27.53
CA LEU A 253 4.16 -5.41 -27.08
C LEU A 253 5.08 -6.65 -27.12
N LEU A 254 4.51 -7.83 -26.87
CA LEU A 254 5.27 -9.08 -26.74
C LEU A 254 5.09 -10.04 -27.93
N LYS A 255 4.43 -9.63 -29.02
CA LYS A 255 4.02 -10.50 -30.16
C LYS A 255 5.16 -11.26 -30.84
N ASP A 256 6.37 -10.70 -30.83
CA ASP A 256 7.55 -11.28 -31.49
C ASP A 256 8.51 -11.94 -30.48
N GLN A 257 8.11 -12.06 -29.21
CA GLN A 257 8.93 -12.57 -28.12
C GLN A 257 8.54 -14.00 -27.74
N LYS A 258 9.51 -14.76 -27.21
CA LYS A 258 9.33 -16.14 -26.78
C LYS A 258 9.91 -16.37 -25.39
N ILE A 259 9.28 -17.27 -24.63
CA ILE A 259 9.80 -17.82 -23.39
C ILE A 259 9.87 -19.34 -23.56
N GLY A 260 11.08 -19.86 -23.73
CA GLY A 260 11.26 -21.20 -24.30
C GLY A 260 10.65 -21.27 -25.70
N ASP A 261 9.79 -22.25 -25.95
CA ASP A 261 9.07 -22.41 -27.22
C ASP A 261 7.69 -21.73 -27.25
N HIS A 262 7.30 -21.04 -26.17
CA HIS A 262 5.96 -20.46 -26.00
C HIS A 262 5.90 -18.98 -26.36
N ASP A 263 4.72 -18.53 -26.78
CA ASP A 263 4.41 -17.10 -26.96
C ASP A 263 4.63 -16.34 -25.64
N ALA A 264 5.53 -15.35 -25.64
CA ALA A 264 5.87 -14.66 -24.40
C ALA A 264 4.67 -13.91 -23.82
N ALA A 265 3.78 -13.39 -24.66
CA ALA A 265 2.59 -12.68 -24.19
C ALA A 265 1.61 -13.62 -23.48
N GLU A 266 1.43 -14.85 -23.97
CA GLU A 266 0.60 -15.86 -23.29
C GLU A 266 1.17 -16.26 -21.93
N VAL A 267 2.48 -16.50 -21.86
CA VAL A 267 3.16 -16.82 -20.59
C VAL A 267 3.08 -15.63 -19.62
N PHE A 268 3.31 -14.41 -20.11
CA PHE A 268 3.25 -13.20 -19.30
C PHE A 268 1.84 -12.96 -18.74
N CYS A 269 0.81 -13.06 -19.58
CA CYS A 269 -0.57 -12.88 -19.14
C CYS A 269 -0.99 -13.92 -18.09
N ASP A 270 -0.59 -15.19 -18.26
CA ASP A 270 -0.89 -16.25 -17.28
C ASP A 270 -0.10 -16.06 -15.97
N TYR A 271 1.15 -15.62 -16.06
CA TYR A 271 2.01 -15.40 -14.90
C TYR A 271 1.53 -14.22 -14.06
N TYR A 272 1.17 -13.10 -14.70
CA TYR A 272 0.74 -11.86 -14.04
C TYR A 272 -0.78 -11.68 -13.91
N ASP A 273 -1.57 -12.73 -14.16
CA ASP A 273 -3.03 -12.72 -14.04
C ASP A 273 -3.70 -11.62 -14.89
N VAL A 274 -3.22 -11.44 -16.12
CA VAL A 274 -3.78 -10.49 -17.10
C VAL A 274 -4.96 -11.13 -17.81
N GLU A 275 -6.15 -10.60 -17.56
CA GLU A 275 -7.41 -11.02 -18.16
C GLU A 275 -7.84 -10.10 -19.31
N LYS A 276 -8.59 -10.65 -20.27
CA LYS A 276 -9.03 -9.93 -21.46
C LYS A 276 -9.87 -8.68 -21.16
N ASN A 277 -10.67 -8.72 -20.10
CA ASN A 277 -11.60 -7.65 -19.72
C ASN A 277 -11.14 -6.90 -18.45
N GLY A 278 -9.84 -6.99 -18.11
CA GLY A 278 -9.31 -6.49 -16.85
C GLY A 278 -9.57 -7.43 -15.67
N ASN A 279 -8.84 -7.22 -14.57
CA ASN A 279 -8.90 -8.08 -13.39
C ASN A 279 -9.36 -7.35 -12.11
N ASP A 280 -9.67 -6.05 -12.18
CA ASP A 280 -10.15 -5.27 -11.04
C ASP A 280 -11.59 -5.66 -10.61
N PRO A 281 -11.76 -6.23 -9.40
CA PRO A 281 -13.07 -6.63 -8.89
C PRO A 281 -13.97 -5.44 -8.50
N HIS A 282 -13.42 -4.23 -8.38
CA HIS A 282 -14.16 -3.03 -8.01
C HIS A 282 -14.72 -2.27 -9.22
N HIS A 283 -14.32 -2.67 -10.43
CA HIS A 283 -14.74 -2.07 -11.70
C HIS A 283 -14.39 -0.58 -11.85
N GLU A 284 -13.37 -0.11 -11.12
CA GLU A 284 -12.81 1.23 -11.24
C GLU A 284 -11.80 1.30 -12.40
N LEU A 285 -11.12 0.17 -12.69
CA LEU A 285 -10.14 0.01 -13.76
C LEU A 285 -10.71 -0.84 -14.91
N THR A 286 -11.73 -0.31 -15.62
CA THR A 286 -12.40 -1.04 -16.72
C THR A 286 -11.42 -1.43 -17.84
N ASP A 287 -11.43 -2.70 -18.25
CA ASP A 287 -10.56 -3.29 -19.29
C ASP A 287 -9.05 -3.20 -18.99
N GLN A 288 -8.68 -2.96 -17.73
CA GLN A 288 -7.30 -2.81 -17.28
C GLN A 288 -6.95 -3.88 -16.24
N ASN A 289 -5.69 -4.30 -16.24
CA ASN A 289 -5.16 -5.31 -15.34
C ASN A 289 -4.12 -4.72 -14.42
N VAL A 290 -4.23 -5.04 -13.13
CA VAL A 290 -3.15 -4.87 -12.16
C VAL A 290 -2.36 -6.16 -12.14
N LEU A 291 -1.06 -6.10 -12.43
CA LEU A 291 -0.23 -7.31 -12.48
C LEU A 291 -0.13 -7.92 -11.07
N ARG A 292 -0.30 -9.24 -10.96
CA ARG A 292 -0.07 -9.99 -9.72
C ARG A 292 0.26 -11.45 -9.99
N ILE A 293 0.92 -12.11 -9.06
CA ILE A 293 1.36 -13.50 -9.21
C ILE A 293 0.50 -14.42 -8.34
N ARG A 294 -0.43 -15.18 -8.95
CA ARG A 294 -1.39 -16.01 -8.20
C ARG A 294 -0.91 -17.40 -7.83
N LYS A 295 0.07 -17.95 -8.56
CA LYS A 295 0.63 -19.28 -8.33
C LYS A 295 2.12 -19.19 -8.01
N PRO A 296 2.68 -20.14 -7.25
CA PRO A 296 4.13 -20.20 -7.02
C PRO A 296 4.87 -20.44 -8.33
N TYR A 297 6.15 -20.07 -8.35
CA TYR A 297 6.99 -20.08 -9.53
C TYR A 297 7.08 -21.48 -10.20
N ASP A 298 7.18 -22.54 -9.38
CA ASP A 298 7.26 -23.93 -9.83
C ASP A 298 6.03 -24.43 -10.59
N HIS A 299 4.87 -23.77 -10.40
CA HIS A 299 3.66 -24.05 -11.18
C HIS A 299 3.87 -23.74 -12.66
N TYR A 300 4.45 -22.58 -12.95
CA TYR A 300 4.62 -22.08 -14.32
C TYR A 300 5.73 -22.84 -15.06
N GLU A 301 6.80 -23.21 -14.36
CA GLU A 301 7.84 -24.11 -14.88
C GLU A 301 7.24 -25.43 -15.39
N LYS A 302 6.41 -26.07 -14.56
CA LYS A 302 5.75 -27.35 -14.91
C LYS A 302 4.73 -27.17 -16.04
N LYS A 303 3.94 -26.09 -16.00
CA LYS A 303 2.90 -25.81 -17.00
C LYS A 303 3.50 -25.59 -18.40
N TYR A 304 4.59 -24.85 -18.48
CA TYR A 304 5.24 -24.50 -19.75
C TYR A 304 6.42 -25.42 -20.10
N GLY A 305 6.83 -26.31 -19.21
CA GLY A 305 7.95 -27.23 -19.46
C GLY A 305 9.29 -26.50 -19.66
N VAL A 306 9.50 -25.38 -18.95
CA VAL A 306 10.71 -24.55 -19.03
C VAL A 306 11.47 -24.60 -17.70
N THR A 307 12.78 -24.36 -17.74
CA THR A 307 13.59 -24.28 -16.50
C THR A 307 13.32 -22.97 -15.77
N PRO A 308 13.62 -22.88 -14.45
CA PRO A 308 13.49 -21.65 -13.69
C PRO A 308 14.19 -20.44 -14.33
N GLU A 309 15.39 -20.68 -14.87
CA GLU A 309 16.24 -19.66 -15.50
C GLU A 309 15.62 -19.13 -16.79
N VAL A 310 15.11 -20.02 -17.64
CA VAL A 310 14.47 -19.65 -18.92
C VAL A 310 13.21 -18.83 -18.67
N LEU A 311 12.39 -19.24 -17.69
CA LEU A 311 11.20 -18.49 -17.31
C LEU A 311 11.58 -17.10 -16.76
N ASN A 312 12.62 -17.02 -15.92
CA ASN A 312 13.00 -15.77 -15.26
C ASN A 312 13.58 -14.78 -16.27
N GLU A 313 14.49 -15.26 -17.12
CA GLU A 313 15.09 -14.44 -18.18
C GLU A 313 14.02 -13.95 -19.17
N GLY A 314 13.09 -14.84 -19.56
CA GLY A 314 11.98 -14.49 -20.44
C GLY A 314 11.05 -13.44 -19.85
N LEU A 315 10.63 -13.61 -18.60
CA LEU A 315 9.80 -12.64 -17.89
C LEU A 315 10.53 -11.30 -17.71
N ASN A 316 11.81 -11.30 -17.34
CA ASN A 316 12.59 -10.07 -17.20
C ASN A 316 12.76 -9.33 -18.53
N LYS A 317 12.98 -10.03 -19.64
CA LYS A 317 12.97 -9.42 -20.98
C LYS A 317 11.62 -8.79 -21.30
N ALA A 318 10.53 -9.49 -21.01
CA ALA A 318 9.18 -8.97 -21.21
C ALA A 318 8.93 -7.70 -20.37
N LYS A 319 9.37 -7.68 -19.11
CA LYS A 319 9.30 -6.47 -18.26
C LYS A 319 10.07 -5.29 -18.82
N VAL A 320 11.27 -5.52 -19.36
CA VAL A 320 12.09 -4.45 -19.97
C VAL A 320 11.39 -3.89 -21.22
N ILE A 321 10.79 -4.73 -22.06
CA ILE A 321 10.02 -4.26 -23.23
C ILE A 321 8.82 -3.45 -22.78
N ALA A 322 8.12 -3.90 -21.73
CA ALA A 322 6.99 -3.22 -21.15
C ALA A 322 7.37 -1.85 -20.56
N SER A 323 8.49 -1.73 -19.83
CA SER A 323 8.91 -0.47 -19.22
C SER A 323 9.29 0.61 -20.24
N LEU A 324 9.87 0.22 -21.38
CA LEU A 324 10.19 1.14 -22.48
C LEU A 324 8.97 1.85 -23.07
N HIS A 325 7.77 1.28 -22.90
CA HIS A 325 6.52 1.89 -23.37
C HIS A 325 6.18 3.18 -22.61
N PHE A 326 6.55 3.26 -21.33
CA PHE A 326 6.19 4.38 -20.44
C PHE A 326 7.35 5.34 -20.14
N LEU A 327 8.60 4.94 -20.40
CA LEU A 327 9.79 5.79 -20.24
C LEU A 327 9.68 7.20 -20.88
N PRO A 328 9.08 7.37 -22.08
CA PRO A 328 8.88 8.70 -22.67
C PRO A 328 7.94 9.62 -21.86
N LEU A 329 7.07 9.05 -21.03
CA LEU A 329 6.04 9.77 -20.26
C LEU A 329 6.50 10.08 -18.83
N VAL A 330 7.34 9.22 -18.24
CA VAL A 330 7.89 9.43 -16.88
C VAL A 330 9.01 10.46 -16.87
N CYS A 331 9.88 10.49 -17.89
CA CYS A 331 10.95 11.50 -18.01
C CYS A 331 10.47 12.91 -18.40
N ALA A 332 9.16 13.10 -18.59
CA ALA A 332 8.55 14.38 -18.94
C ALA A 332 7.92 15.11 -17.73
N LEU A 333 7.99 14.51 -16.54
CA LEU A 333 7.63 15.13 -15.25
C LEU A 333 8.84 15.86 -14.65
#